data_AF-A0A0P9JY53-F1
#
_entry.id   AF-A0A0P9JY53-F1
#
_cell.length_a   1.000
_cell.length_b   1.000
_cell.length_c   1.000
_cell.angle_alpha   90.00
_cell.angle_beta   90.00
_cell.angle_gamma   90.00
#
_symmetry.space_group_name_H-M   'P 1'
#
loop_
_entity.id
_entity.type
_entity.pdbx_description
1 polymer ?
#
loop_
_entity_poly.entity_id
_entity_poly.type
_entity_poly.pdbx_seq_one_letter_code
_entity_poly.pdbx_strand_id
1 'polypeptide(L)'
;MPTPAYLSITGTKQGNITKEAGSINSIGGHGQKDHPDESIVHAFTHEIISPYDPQSGENTGRRRHNAICITKVFDRASPLLLEALCRGEKLTDVVINWYRTNDGKEQNYYRTTLHGALIVAIKDHMPTCDDPNNSHSIHLQDVHFTYRQIVWDHLIAGSTGSYDLDDLGLD
;
A
#
# COMPACT_ATOMS: atom_id res chain seq x y z
N MET A 1 -13.73 12.45 8.99
CA MET A 1 -13.07 11.14 8.86
C MET A 1 -11.91 11.30 7.90
N PRO A 2 -10.77 10.60 8.10
CA PRO A 2 -9.70 10.59 7.10
C PRO A 2 -10.24 10.05 5.76
N THR A 3 -9.84 10.67 4.65
CA THR A 3 -10.17 10.21 3.31
C THR A 3 -9.36 8.94 3.03
N PRO A 4 -9.98 7.82 2.63
CA PRO A 4 -9.26 6.58 2.37
C PRO A 4 -8.31 6.72 1.17
N ALA A 5 -7.26 5.90 1.17
CA ALA A 5 -6.45 5.67 -0.02
C ALA A 5 -6.94 4.41 -0.74
N TYR A 6 -6.58 4.27 -2.01
CA TYR A 6 -6.98 3.14 -2.85
C TYR A 6 -5.75 2.41 -3.38
N LEU A 7 -5.81 1.09 -3.37
CA LEU A 7 -4.71 0.19 -3.70
C LEU A 7 -5.04 -0.63 -4.94
N SER A 8 -4.20 -0.53 -5.96
CA SER A 8 -4.21 -1.40 -7.13
C SER A 8 -2.97 -2.29 -7.16
N ILE A 9 -3.14 -3.59 -7.39
CA ILE A 9 -2.01 -4.54 -7.45
C ILE A 9 -2.10 -5.39 -8.71
N THR A 10 -0.99 -5.43 -9.46
CA THR A 10 -0.82 -6.35 -10.59
C THR A 10 0.29 -7.36 -10.29
N GLY A 11 -0.06 -8.64 -10.30
CA GLY A 11 0.84 -9.78 -10.16
C GLY A 11 1.34 -10.29 -11.51
N THR A 12 2.57 -10.81 -11.53
CA THR A 12 3.16 -11.42 -12.74
C THR A 12 2.44 -12.67 -13.23
N LYS A 13 1.74 -13.40 -12.35
CA LYS A 13 0.99 -14.62 -12.68
C LYS A 13 -0.51 -14.39 -12.59
N GLN A 14 -0.97 -13.68 -11.57
CA GLN A 14 -2.39 -13.48 -11.29
C GLN A 14 -3.03 -12.30 -12.07
N GLY A 15 -2.23 -11.46 -12.73
CA GLY A 15 -2.73 -10.25 -13.39
C GLY A 15 -3.24 -9.24 -12.38
N ASN A 16 -4.35 -8.55 -12.65
CA ASN A 16 -4.93 -7.59 -11.72
C ASN A 16 -5.53 -8.32 -10.48
N ILE A 17 -4.76 -8.34 -9.39
CA ILE A 17 -5.11 -8.99 -8.13
C ILE A 17 -6.26 -8.25 -7.44
N THR A 18 -6.29 -6.92 -7.52
CA THR A 18 -7.31 -6.09 -6.88
C THR A 18 -8.56 -5.90 -7.72
N LYS A 19 -8.65 -6.52 -8.90
CA LYS A 19 -9.85 -6.50 -9.72
C LYS A 19 -11.08 -6.84 -8.88
N GLU A 20 -12.12 -6.01 -8.96
CA GLU A 20 -13.37 -6.08 -8.21
C GLU A 20 -13.24 -6.04 -6.67
N ALA A 21 -12.07 -5.70 -6.11
CA ALA A 21 -11.85 -5.68 -4.66
C ALA A 21 -12.66 -4.59 -3.94
N GLY A 22 -12.87 -3.43 -4.58
CA GLY A 22 -13.70 -2.34 -4.06
C GLY A 22 -15.19 -2.49 -4.40
N SER A 23 -15.59 -3.57 -5.06
CA SER A 23 -16.98 -3.77 -5.50
C SER A 23 -17.93 -4.11 -4.35
N ILE A 24 -19.23 -3.93 -4.59
CA ILE A 24 -20.28 -4.32 -3.64
C ILE A 24 -20.28 -5.82 -3.31
N ASN A 25 -19.88 -6.67 -4.25
CA ASN A 25 -19.78 -8.12 -4.04
C ASN A 25 -18.62 -8.47 -3.09
N SER A 26 -17.60 -7.62 -3.05
CA SER A 26 -16.38 -7.84 -2.28
C SER A 26 -16.50 -7.32 -0.84
N ILE A 27 -17.01 -6.10 -0.67
CA ILE A 27 -17.05 -5.40 0.64
C ILE A 27 -18.44 -4.94 1.07
N GLY A 28 -19.50 -5.48 0.44
CA GLY A 28 -20.88 -5.22 0.80
C GLY A 28 -21.27 -3.74 0.67
N GLY A 29 -22.01 -3.21 1.65
CA GLY A 29 -22.51 -1.83 1.65
C GLY A 29 -21.42 -0.74 1.61
N HIS A 30 -20.15 -1.10 1.76
CA HIS A 30 -19.01 -0.20 1.64
C HIS A 30 -18.41 -0.15 0.22
N GLY A 31 -19.00 -0.85 -0.75
CA GLY A 31 -18.57 -0.87 -2.14
C GLY A 31 -18.43 0.53 -2.75
N GLN A 32 -17.33 0.76 -3.46
CA GLN A 32 -16.96 2.05 -4.06
C GLN A 32 -17.20 2.00 -5.55
N LYS A 33 -18.14 2.83 -6.04
CA LYS A 33 -18.53 2.85 -7.46
C LYS A 33 -17.41 3.36 -8.37
N ASP A 34 -16.65 4.32 -7.88
CA ASP A 34 -15.56 4.96 -8.64
C ASP A 34 -14.22 4.20 -8.50
N HIS A 35 -14.15 3.24 -7.57
CA HIS A 35 -12.96 2.44 -7.25
C HIS A 35 -13.26 0.92 -7.20
N PRO A 36 -13.93 0.33 -8.21
CA PRO A 36 -14.37 -1.07 -8.13
C PRO A 36 -13.19 -2.05 -8.14
N ASP A 37 -12.08 -1.71 -8.81
CA ASP A 37 -10.90 -2.56 -9.02
C ASP A 37 -9.73 -2.23 -8.07
N GLU A 38 -10.02 -1.49 -6.99
CA GLU A 38 -9.03 -1.09 -6.00
C GLU A 38 -9.49 -1.50 -4.59
N SER A 39 -8.57 -2.00 -3.78
CA SER A 39 -8.82 -2.25 -2.36
C SER A 39 -8.82 -0.91 -1.60
N ILE A 40 -9.73 -0.76 -0.63
CA ILE A 40 -9.73 0.39 0.27
C ILE A 40 -8.63 0.22 1.31
N VAL A 41 -7.77 1.23 1.44
CA VAL A 41 -6.69 1.30 2.43
C VAL A 41 -7.14 2.14 3.62
N HIS A 42 -7.13 1.53 4.80
CA HIS A 42 -7.53 2.14 6.07
C HIS A 42 -6.35 2.72 6.86
N ALA A 43 -5.18 2.12 6.74
CA ALA A 43 -3.95 2.63 7.34
C ALA A 43 -2.75 2.37 6.45
N PHE A 44 -1.72 3.18 6.60
CA PHE A 44 -0.45 3.05 5.89
C PHE A 44 0.69 3.43 6.80
N THR A 45 1.79 2.67 6.73
CA THR A 45 3.08 3.03 7.33
C THR A 45 4.21 2.69 6.38
N HIS A 46 5.24 3.53 6.34
CA HIS A 46 6.45 3.32 5.57
C HIS A 46 7.57 4.16 6.16
N GLU A 47 8.77 3.60 6.21
CA GLU A 47 9.95 4.26 6.76
C GLU A 47 11.19 3.95 5.92
N ILE A 48 11.92 5.00 5.58
CA ILE A 48 13.23 4.90 4.94
C ILE A 48 14.24 5.55 5.87
N ILE A 49 15.23 4.78 6.31
CA ILE A 49 16.25 5.23 7.27
C ILE A 49 17.58 5.33 6.55
N SER A 50 18.21 6.51 6.61
CA SER A 50 19.61 6.66 6.22
C SER A 50 20.50 6.46 7.45
N PRO A 51 21.34 5.41 7.51
CA PRO A 51 22.24 5.22 8.65
C PRO A 51 23.20 6.41 8.77
N TYR A 52 23.37 6.94 9.97
CA TYR A 52 24.24 8.09 10.24
C TYR A 52 25.12 7.86 11.46
N ASP A 53 26.24 8.56 11.52
CA ASP A 53 27.09 8.60 12.72
C ASP A 53 26.47 9.55 13.76
N PRO A 54 26.21 9.10 15.00
CA PRO A 54 25.54 9.94 15.99
C PRO A 54 26.33 11.18 16.42
N GLN A 55 27.65 11.18 16.26
CA GLN A 55 28.50 12.27 16.71
C GLN A 55 28.69 13.34 15.62
N SER A 56 28.81 12.95 14.35
CA SER A 56 28.99 13.88 13.23
C SER A 56 27.71 14.20 12.46
N GLY A 57 26.71 13.31 12.49
CA GLY A 57 25.52 13.38 11.64
C GLY A 57 25.75 12.97 10.18
N GLU A 58 26.95 12.51 9.83
CA GLU A 58 27.28 12.09 8.47
C GLU A 58 26.68 10.73 8.13
N ASN A 59 26.36 10.52 6.85
CA ASN A 59 25.81 9.27 6.36
C ASN A 59 26.86 8.15 6.39
N THR A 60 26.54 7.03 7.04
CA THR A 60 27.47 5.90 7.23
C THR A 60 27.17 4.69 6.35
N GLY A 61 26.11 4.75 5.54
CA GLY A 61 25.78 3.63 4.66
C GLY A 61 24.61 3.88 3.72
N ARG A 62 24.17 2.80 3.08
CA ARG A 62 23.00 2.80 2.20
C ARG A 62 21.72 2.98 2.99
N ARG A 63 20.76 3.65 2.36
CA ARG A 63 19.41 3.84 2.89
C ARG A 63 18.78 2.46 3.07
N ARG A 64 18.14 2.26 4.22
CA ARG A 64 17.39 1.06 4.56
C ARG A 64 15.92 1.35 4.30
N HIS A 65 15.36 0.64 3.33
CA HIS A 65 13.95 0.71 3.00
C HIS A 65 13.23 -0.36 3.82
N ASN A 66 12.50 0.06 4.85
CA ASN A 66 11.64 -0.86 5.59
C ASN A 66 10.42 -1.19 4.73
N ALA A 67 9.81 -2.36 4.96
CA ALA A 67 8.63 -2.77 4.21
C ALA A 67 7.50 -1.75 4.39
N ILE A 68 6.85 -1.39 3.28
CA ILE A 68 5.59 -0.66 3.33
C ILE A 68 4.54 -1.57 3.95
N CYS A 69 3.74 -1.06 4.87
CA CYS A 69 2.59 -1.77 5.41
C CYS A 69 1.32 -0.99 5.13
N ILE A 70 0.36 -1.63 4.46
CA ILE A 70 -1.03 -1.15 4.37
C ILE A 70 -1.91 -2.00 5.26
N THR A 71 -2.96 -1.40 5.79
CA THR A 71 -4.06 -2.12 6.43
C THR A 71 -5.30 -1.96 5.57
N LYS A 72 -5.91 -3.09 5.20
CA LYS A 72 -7.18 -3.15 4.46
C LYS A 72 -8.15 -4.07 5.19
N VAL A 73 -9.40 -4.06 4.75
CA VAL A 73 -10.40 -5.03 5.20
C VAL A 73 -10.28 -6.33 4.39
N PHE A 74 -10.94 -7.37 4.85
CA PHE A 74 -11.14 -8.56 4.02
C PHE A 74 -12.02 -8.20 2.83
N ASP A 75 -11.46 -8.40 1.65
CA ASP A 75 -12.07 -8.19 0.34
C ASP A 75 -11.70 -9.36 -0.60
N ARG A 76 -12.17 -9.31 -1.85
CA ARG A 76 -11.91 -10.31 -2.89
C ARG A 76 -10.41 -10.49 -3.20
N ALA A 77 -9.56 -9.50 -2.96
CA ALA A 77 -8.12 -9.60 -3.20
C ALA A 77 -7.39 -10.37 -2.08
N SER A 78 -7.94 -10.41 -0.86
CA SER A 78 -7.30 -11.03 0.31
C SER A 78 -6.75 -12.45 0.08
N PRO A 79 -7.53 -13.42 -0.46
CA PRO A 79 -6.99 -14.76 -0.73
C PRO A 79 -5.90 -14.77 -1.82
N LEU A 80 -5.98 -13.86 -2.80
CA LEU A 80 -5.00 -13.75 -3.89
C LEU A 80 -3.67 -13.17 -3.40
N LEU A 81 -3.73 -12.24 -2.43
CA LEU A 81 -2.56 -11.70 -1.75
C LEU A 81 -1.87 -12.76 -0.90
N LEU A 82 -2.64 -13.60 -0.19
CA LEU A 82 -2.09 -14.75 0.54
C LEU A 82 -1.43 -15.76 -0.42
N GLU A 83 -2.05 -16.05 -1.56
CA GLU A 83 -1.43 -16.90 -2.59
C GLU A 83 -0.14 -16.30 -3.14
N ALA A 84 -0.13 -14.99 -3.45
CA ALA A 84 1.05 -14.28 -3.92
C ALA A 84 2.20 -14.35 -2.89
N LEU A 85 1.89 -14.16 -1.60
CA LEU A 85 2.84 -14.33 -0.50
C LEU A 85 3.38 -15.78 -0.45
N CYS A 86 2.50 -16.78 -0.36
CA CYS A 86 2.91 -18.18 -0.21
C CYS A 86 3.70 -18.71 -1.41
N ARG A 87 3.46 -18.18 -2.61
CA ARG A 87 4.16 -18.57 -3.84
C ARG A 87 5.37 -17.68 -4.18
N GLY A 88 5.63 -16.64 -3.40
CA GLY A 88 6.67 -15.65 -3.70
C GLY A 88 6.45 -14.99 -5.08
N GLU A 89 5.20 -14.69 -5.42
CA GLU A 89 4.87 -14.03 -6.69
C GLU A 89 5.37 -12.58 -6.68
N LYS A 90 6.11 -12.21 -7.74
CA LYS A 90 6.48 -10.83 -7.99
C LYS A 90 5.27 -10.04 -8.46
N LEU A 91 5.08 -8.87 -7.88
CA LEU A 91 4.10 -7.88 -8.26
C LEU A 91 4.79 -6.89 -9.22
N THR A 92 4.24 -6.74 -10.42
CA THR A 92 4.79 -5.78 -11.39
C THR A 92 4.60 -4.37 -10.88
N ASP A 93 3.39 -4.09 -10.37
CA ASP A 93 2.96 -2.78 -9.93
C ASP A 93 2.10 -2.89 -8.68
N VAL A 94 2.46 -2.10 -7.67
CA VAL A 94 1.63 -1.80 -6.50
C VAL A 94 1.43 -0.30 -6.48
N VAL A 95 0.21 0.16 -6.75
CA VAL A 95 -0.13 1.57 -6.87
C VAL A 95 -1.04 1.96 -5.73
N ILE A 96 -0.62 2.97 -4.96
CA ILE A 96 -1.41 3.58 -3.89
C ILE A 96 -1.77 4.99 -4.31
N ASN A 97 -3.06 5.24 -4.48
CA ASN A 97 -3.63 6.54 -4.81
C ASN A 97 -4.18 7.21 -3.55
N TRP A 98 -3.73 8.43 -3.29
CA TRP A 98 -4.02 9.17 -2.07
C TRP A 98 -4.99 10.29 -2.35
N TYR A 99 -6.10 10.30 -1.65
CA TYR A 99 -7.18 11.24 -1.87
C TYR A 99 -7.25 12.28 -0.75
N ARG A 100 -7.67 13.48 -1.12
CA ARG A 100 -8.07 14.53 -0.19
C ARG A 100 -9.30 15.24 -0.74
N THR A 101 -10.07 15.86 0.14
CA THR A 101 -11.16 16.74 -0.29
C THR A 101 -10.61 18.12 -0.64
N ASN A 102 -10.95 18.62 -1.83
CA ASN A 102 -10.71 20.00 -2.25
C ASN A 102 -12.02 20.54 -2.87
N ASP A 103 -12.52 21.68 -2.38
CA ASP A 103 -13.80 22.28 -2.82
C ASP A 103 -14.98 21.30 -2.86
N GLY A 104 -15.07 20.42 -1.85
CA GLY A 104 -16.14 19.43 -1.74
C GLY A 104 -16.04 18.26 -2.73
N LYS A 105 -14.95 18.18 -3.51
CA LYS A 105 -14.66 17.05 -4.41
C LYS A 105 -13.48 16.26 -3.91
N GLU A 106 -13.55 14.94 -4.03
CA GLU A 106 -12.39 14.09 -3.80
C GLU A 106 -11.42 14.23 -4.97
N GLN A 107 -10.14 14.42 -4.65
CA GLN A 107 -9.08 14.58 -5.63
C GLN A 107 -7.91 13.68 -5.24
N ASN A 108 -7.51 12.82 -6.19
CA ASN A 108 -6.24 12.10 -6.11
C ASN A 108 -5.10 13.10 -6.21
N TYR A 109 -4.42 13.38 -5.11
CA TYR A 109 -3.39 14.43 -5.05
C TYR A 109 -1.97 13.90 -5.02
N TYR A 110 -1.80 12.64 -4.62
CA TYR A 110 -0.51 12.01 -4.44
C TYR A 110 -0.60 10.54 -4.86
N ARG A 111 0.50 9.97 -5.35
CA ARG A 111 0.60 8.57 -5.73
C ARG A 111 1.91 7.98 -5.24
N THR A 112 1.86 6.75 -4.74
CA THR A 112 3.04 5.95 -4.46
C THR A 112 2.97 4.69 -5.31
N THR A 113 3.99 4.47 -6.13
CA THR A 113 4.07 3.32 -7.04
C THR A 113 5.29 2.49 -6.68
N LEU A 114 5.09 1.18 -6.49
CA LEU A 114 6.17 0.22 -6.28
C LEU A 114 6.27 -0.67 -7.50
N HIS A 115 7.50 -0.84 -8.01
CA HIS A 115 7.78 -1.79 -9.07
C HIS A 115 8.60 -2.96 -8.56
N GLY A 116 8.35 -4.13 -9.14
CA GLY A 116 9.04 -5.37 -8.77
C GLY A 116 8.87 -5.72 -7.30
N ALA A 117 7.68 -5.51 -6.76
CA ALA A 117 7.38 -5.71 -5.35
C ALA A 117 7.18 -7.18 -4.99
N LEU A 118 7.38 -7.50 -3.71
CA LEU A 118 7.10 -8.79 -3.10
C LEU A 118 6.35 -8.58 -1.80
N ILE A 119 5.34 -9.41 -1.56
CA ILE A 119 4.70 -9.48 -0.25
C ILE A 119 5.62 -10.28 0.67
N VAL A 120 5.97 -9.69 1.82
CA VAL A 120 6.89 -10.31 2.80
C VAL A 120 6.20 -10.77 4.07
N ALA A 121 5.04 -10.22 4.38
CA ALA A 121 4.21 -10.65 5.49
C ALA A 121 2.75 -10.24 5.26
N ILE A 122 1.83 -11.08 5.73
CA ILE A 122 0.42 -10.73 5.89
C ILE A 122 0.01 -11.08 7.32
N LYS A 123 -0.66 -10.16 8.00
CA LYS A 123 -1.26 -10.39 9.30
C LYS A 123 -2.76 -10.12 9.22
N ASP A 124 -3.52 -11.21 9.29
CA ASP A 124 -4.96 -11.17 9.43
C ASP A 124 -5.33 -11.08 10.91
N HIS A 125 -6.18 -10.11 11.27
CA HIS A 125 -6.63 -9.96 12.65
C HIS A 125 -8.01 -9.32 12.73
N MET A 126 -8.72 -9.63 13.82
CA MET A 126 -10.00 -9.03 14.17
C MET A 126 -9.99 -8.78 15.68
N PRO A 127 -10.40 -7.59 16.15
CA PRO A 127 -10.57 -7.36 17.58
C PRO A 127 -11.68 -8.24 18.17
N THR A 128 -11.66 -8.46 19.48
CA THR A 128 -12.70 -9.22 20.19
C THR A 128 -14.06 -8.54 20.05
N CYS A 129 -15.09 -9.31 19.70
CA CYS A 129 -16.47 -8.80 19.53
C CYS A 129 -17.11 -8.29 20.83
N ASP A 130 -16.52 -8.63 21.99
CA ASP A 130 -17.02 -8.26 23.31
C ASP A 130 -16.57 -6.85 23.77
N ASP A 131 -15.64 -6.22 23.05
CA ASP A 131 -15.17 -4.87 23.39
C ASP A 131 -16.01 -3.80 22.65
N PRO A 132 -16.86 -3.04 23.35
CA PRO A 132 -17.69 -2.00 22.73
C PRO A 132 -16.86 -0.87 22.09
N ASN A 133 -15.59 -0.69 22.48
CA ASN A 133 -14.70 0.28 21.84
C ASN A 133 -14.27 -0.14 20.42
N ASN A 134 -14.45 -1.42 20.06
CA ASN A 134 -14.13 -1.97 18.74
C ASN A 134 -15.36 -2.10 17.83
N SER A 135 -16.47 -1.43 18.14
CA SER A 135 -17.73 -1.50 17.39
C SER A 135 -17.63 -1.11 15.91
N HIS A 136 -16.55 -0.45 15.49
CA HIS A 136 -16.26 -0.06 14.10
C HIS A 136 -15.14 -0.86 13.44
N SER A 137 -14.44 -1.70 14.20
CA SER A 137 -13.29 -2.47 13.73
C SER A 137 -13.74 -3.86 13.28
N ILE A 138 -13.57 -4.15 11.99
CA ILE A 138 -13.97 -5.42 11.38
C ILE A 138 -12.76 -6.37 11.22
N HIS A 139 -12.85 -7.30 10.28
CA HIS A 139 -11.73 -8.14 9.82
C HIS A 139 -10.71 -7.27 9.08
N LEU A 140 -9.50 -7.21 9.62
CA LEU A 140 -8.40 -6.41 9.10
C LEU A 140 -7.28 -7.32 8.60
N GLN A 141 -6.57 -6.82 7.60
CA GLN A 141 -5.44 -7.47 6.97
C GLN A 141 -4.32 -6.44 6.77
N ASP A 142 -3.23 -6.62 7.50
CA ASP A 142 -1.98 -5.88 7.28
C ASP A 142 -1.15 -6.59 6.21
N VAL A 143 -0.77 -5.88 5.14
CA VAL A 143 0.02 -6.44 4.02
C VAL A 143 1.32 -5.67 3.90
N HIS A 144 2.42 -6.39 4.02
CA HIS A 144 3.77 -5.82 3.99
C HIS A 144 4.44 -6.06 2.63
N PHE A 145 4.92 -4.99 2.00
CA PHE A 145 5.58 -5.03 0.70
C PHE A 145 7.04 -4.58 0.81
N THR A 146 7.93 -5.35 0.20
CA THR A 146 9.23 -4.87 -0.26
C THR A 146 9.16 -4.57 -1.74
N TYR A 147 10.13 -3.81 -2.26
CA TYR A 147 10.09 -3.34 -3.64
C TYR A 147 11.49 -3.15 -4.21
N ARG A 148 11.56 -3.16 -5.54
CA ARG A 148 12.78 -2.89 -6.32
C ARG A 148 12.97 -1.40 -6.53
N GLN A 149 11.90 -0.74 -6.95
CA GLN A 149 11.87 0.68 -7.23
C GLN A 149 10.60 1.26 -6.60
N ILE A 150 10.70 2.50 -6.14
CA ILE A 150 9.59 3.28 -5.62
C ILE A 150 9.56 4.64 -6.31
N VAL A 151 8.35 5.09 -6.63
CA VAL A 151 8.08 6.41 -7.20
C VAL A 151 7.03 7.11 -6.34
N TRP A 152 7.27 8.38 -6.07
CA TRP A 152 6.38 9.27 -5.33
C TRP A 152 6.01 10.47 -6.21
N ASP A 153 4.73 10.59 -6.54
CA ASP A 153 4.24 11.66 -7.38
C ASP A 153 3.26 12.53 -6.60
N HIS A 154 3.51 13.83 -6.53
CA HIS A 154 2.50 14.80 -6.13
C HIS A 154 1.77 15.32 -7.36
N LEU A 155 0.67 14.65 -7.72
CA LEU A 155 -0.07 14.85 -8.98
C LEU A 155 -0.55 16.28 -9.23
N ILE A 156 -0.88 17.04 -8.17
CA ILE A 156 -1.39 18.42 -8.32
C ILE A 156 -0.27 19.47 -8.41
N ALA A 157 0.81 19.28 -7.67
CA ALA A 157 1.94 20.19 -7.64
C ALA A 157 3.00 19.85 -8.72
N GLY A 158 2.92 18.65 -9.31
CA GLY A 158 3.77 18.20 -10.41
C GLY A 158 5.16 17.71 -10.00
N SER A 159 5.45 17.56 -8.71
CA SER A 159 6.75 17.04 -8.25
C SER A 159 6.76 15.51 -8.22
N THR A 160 7.88 14.94 -8.66
CA THR A 160 8.13 13.51 -8.64
C THR A 160 9.48 13.23 -8.01
N GLY A 161 9.51 12.25 -7.11
CA GLY A 161 10.74 11.62 -6.61
C GLY A 161 10.72 10.13 -6.93
N SER A 162 11.89 9.53 -7.09
CA SER A 162 11.98 8.08 -7.25
C SER A 162 13.29 7.54 -6.67
N TYR A 163 13.32 6.25 -6.37
CA TYR A 163 14.52 5.55 -5.99
C TYR A 163 14.48 4.11 -6.50
N ASP A 164 15.55 3.66 -7.15
CA ASP A 164 15.76 2.28 -7.55
C ASP A 164 16.84 1.66 -6.67
N LEU A 165 16.54 0.54 -6.01
CA LEU A 165 17.47 -0.18 -5.14
C LEU A 165 18.62 -0.81 -5.93
N ASP A 166 18.49 -0.96 -7.24
CA ASP A 166 19.54 -1.41 -8.15
C ASP A 166 20.50 -0.32 -8.58
N ASP A 167 20.08 0.93 -8.53
CA ASP A 167 20.91 2.03 -8.97
C ASP A 167 22.01 2.26 -7.93
N LEU A 168 23.20 1.77 -8.25
CA LEU A 168 24.36 1.76 -7.36
C LEU A 168 24.93 3.16 -7.11
N GLY A 169 24.45 4.20 -7.81
CA GLY A 169 24.86 5.59 -7.57
C GLY A 169 26.38 5.77 -7.52
N LEU A 170 27.10 5.02 -8.35
CA LEU A 170 28.54 5.19 -8.56
C LEU A 170 28.73 6.18 -9.71
N ASP A 171 28.66 7.46 -9.35
CA ASP A 171 29.39 8.53 -10.05
C ASP A 171 30.66 8.85 -9.23
#